data_AF-A0A286RYY3-F1
#
_entry.id   AF-A0A286RYY3-F1
#
_cell.length_a   1.000
_cell.length_b   1.000
_cell.length_c   1.000
_cell.angle_alpha   90.00
_cell.angle_beta   90.00
_cell.angle_gamma   90.00
#
_symmetry.space_group_name_H-M   'P 1'
#
loop_
_entity.id
_entity.type
_entity.pdbx_description
1 polymer ?
#
loop_
_entity_poly.entity_id
_entity_poly.type
_entity_poly.pdbx_seq_one_letter_code
_entity_poly.pdbx_strand_id
1 'polypeptide(L)'
;MMVPALGAGALALQCREGDTELIEAVGAIGDGDTLREVTAERMLLHVLQGRCNSPIAGFARVAREGALSLRACVFSADGKTILQAHERAEPHAAKDLGASVGAALLRQGARDLIDGIGCGQSLSGRGQSR
;
A
#
# COMPACT_ATOMS: atom_id res chain seq x y z
N MET A 1 16.24 0.25 8.12
CA MET A 1 14.89 -0.11 8.61
C MET A 1 14.04 -0.46 7.39
N MET A 2 13.43 -1.65 7.34
CA MET A 2 12.65 -2.14 6.19
C MET A 2 11.16 -1.90 6.45
N VAL A 3 10.44 -1.30 5.48
CA VAL A 3 8.98 -1.13 5.54
C VAL A 3 8.33 -2.38 4.93
N PRO A 4 7.33 -2.99 5.58
CA PRO A 4 6.68 -4.20 5.08
C PRO A 4 5.84 -3.93 3.81
N ALA A 5 5.42 -5.03 3.16
CA ALA A 5 4.37 -4.96 2.15
C ALA A 5 3.04 -4.50 2.78
N LEU A 6 2.21 -3.82 1.98
CA LEU A 6 0.90 -3.37 2.42
C LEU A 6 0.02 -4.56 2.83
N GLY A 7 -0.62 -4.49 3.99
CA GLY A 7 -1.45 -5.53 4.58
C GLY A 7 -0.68 -6.70 5.19
N ALA A 8 0.65 -6.63 5.32
CA ALA A 8 1.43 -7.73 5.88
C ALA A 8 1.02 -8.01 7.33
N GLY A 9 0.70 -9.28 7.63
CA GLY A 9 0.27 -9.72 8.95
C GLY A 9 -1.22 -9.54 9.24
N ALA A 10 -2.00 -8.97 8.31
CA ALA A 10 -3.46 -8.89 8.41
C ALA A 10 -4.14 -10.04 7.66
N LEU A 11 -5.28 -10.50 8.19
CA LEU A 11 -6.18 -11.45 7.52
C LEU A 11 -7.47 -10.73 7.13
N ALA A 12 -7.93 -10.97 5.90
CA ALA A 12 -9.18 -10.43 5.39
C ALA A 12 -10.17 -11.56 5.12
N LEU A 13 -11.38 -11.44 5.65
CA LEU A 13 -12.51 -12.31 5.34
C LEU A 13 -13.39 -11.61 4.30
N GLN A 14 -13.70 -12.30 3.21
CA GLN A 14 -14.58 -11.79 2.16
C GLN A 14 -15.91 -12.54 2.17
N CYS A 15 -17.00 -11.79 2.14
CA CYS A 15 -18.35 -12.31 2.03
C CYS A 15 -19.18 -11.44 1.07
N ARG A 16 -20.40 -11.87 0.76
CA ARG A 16 -21.34 -11.07 -0.04
C ARG A 16 -21.87 -9.92 0.81
N GLU A 17 -22.07 -8.75 0.20
CA GLU A 17 -22.52 -7.54 0.89
C GLU A 17 -23.90 -7.68 1.58
N GLY A 18 -24.77 -8.57 1.06
CA GLY A 18 -26.09 -8.83 1.63
C GLY A 18 -26.14 -9.94 2.70
N ASP A 19 -25.01 -10.56 3.04
CA ASP A 19 -24.95 -11.67 3.99
C ASP A 19 -24.82 -11.14 5.44
N THR A 20 -25.86 -10.44 5.92
CA THR A 20 -25.82 -9.68 7.18
C THR A 20 -25.55 -10.55 8.39
N GLU A 21 -26.09 -11.77 8.41
CA GLU A 21 -25.83 -12.75 9.47
C GLU A 21 -24.34 -13.10 9.57
N LEU A 22 -23.69 -13.36 8.42
CA LEU A 22 -22.26 -13.62 8.39
C LEU A 22 -21.45 -12.39 8.78
N ILE A 23 -21.82 -11.20 8.31
CA ILE A 23 -21.14 -9.93 8.62
C ILE A 23 -21.18 -9.65 10.13
N GLU A 24 -22.34 -9.85 10.78
CA GLU A 24 -22.49 -9.68 12.22
C GLU A 24 -21.66 -10.71 12.99
N ALA A 25 -21.68 -11.98 12.58
CA ALA A 25 -20.92 -13.04 13.22
C ALA A 25 -19.40 -12.79 13.15
N VAL A 26 -18.87 -12.35 12.01
CA VAL A 26 -17.43 -12.06 11.84
C VAL A 26 -17.03 -10.70 12.41
N GLY A 27 -17.97 -9.78 12.61
CA GLY A 27 -17.71 -8.49 13.24
C GLY A 27 -17.12 -8.64 14.65
N ALA A 28 -17.51 -9.68 15.39
CA ALA A 28 -17.03 -9.94 16.74
C ALA A 28 -15.54 -10.32 16.84
N ILE A 29 -14.94 -10.81 15.75
CA ILE A 29 -13.51 -11.19 15.69
C ILE A 29 -12.63 -10.11 15.05
N GLY A 30 -13.24 -9.06 14.49
CA GLY A 30 -12.54 -7.98 13.82
C GLY A 30 -11.86 -7.04 14.83
N ASP A 31 -10.65 -6.60 14.49
CA ASP A 31 -9.97 -5.53 15.22
C ASP A 31 -10.14 -4.19 14.49
N GLY A 32 -10.73 -3.21 15.18
CA GLY A 32 -11.07 -1.91 14.59
C GLY A 32 -9.84 -1.08 14.19
N ASP A 33 -8.74 -1.20 14.94
CA ASP A 33 -7.50 -0.49 14.62
C ASP A 33 -6.82 -1.11 13.39
N THR A 34 -6.73 -2.44 13.32
CA THR A 34 -6.25 -3.18 12.15
C THR A 34 -7.07 -2.83 10.91
N LEU A 35 -8.40 -2.71 11.03
CA LEU A 35 -9.25 -2.28 9.93
C LEU A 35 -8.88 -0.89 9.42
N ARG A 36 -8.60 0.06 10.32
CA ARG A 36 -8.20 1.43 9.98
C ARG A 36 -6.81 1.47 9.33
N GLU A 37 -5.86 0.73 9.90
CA GLU A 37 -4.49 0.58 9.37
C GLU A 37 -4.51 0.02 7.94
N VAL A 38 -5.15 -1.14 7.76
CA VAL A 38 -5.27 -1.80 6.45
C VAL A 38 -6.07 -0.97 5.46
N THR A 39 -7.07 -0.21 5.91
CA THR A 39 -7.83 0.70 5.03
C THR A 39 -6.95 1.80 4.44
N ALA A 40 -6.09 2.42 5.25
CA ALA A 40 -5.15 3.43 4.76
C ALA A 40 -4.12 2.83 3.78
N GLU A 41 -3.58 1.66 4.11
CA GLU A 41 -2.65 0.93 3.25
C GLU A 41 -3.28 0.53 1.90
N ARG A 42 -4.50 0.01 1.92
CA ARG A 42 -5.23 -0.36 0.69
C ARG A 42 -5.58 0.87 -0.14
N MET A 43 -5.93 1.99 0.48
CA MET A 43 -6.22 3.23 -0.25
C MET A 43 -4.95 3.79 -0.92
N LEU A 44 -3.80 3.74 -0.24
CA LEU A 44 -2.51 4.04 -0.85
C LEU A 44 -2.23 3.15 -2.07
N LEU A 45 -2.41 1.83 -1.94
CA LEU A 45 -2.23 0.90 -3.06
C LEU A 45 -3.16 1.25 -4.24
N HIS A 46 -4.41 1.60 -3.93
CA HIS A 46 -5.41 2.00 -4.92
C HIS A 46 -4.99 3.27 -5.69
N VAL A 47 -4.54 4.31 -4.99
CA VAL A 47 -4.08 5.56 -5.61
C VAL A 47 -2.86 5.34 -6.50
N LEU A 48 -1.92 4.52 -6.05
CA LEU A 48 -0.75 4.15 -6.86
C LEU A 48 -1.09 3.18 -7.99
N GLN A 49 -2.32 2.65 -8.04
CA GLN A 49 -2.76 1.59 -8.95
C GLN A 49 -1.83 0.36 -8.90
N GLY A 50 -1.32 0.07 -7.70
CA GLY A 50 -0.37 -1.01 -7.49
C GLY A 50 -1.02 -2.39 -7.52
N ARG A 51 -0.18 -3.40 -7.75
CA ARG A 51 -0.51 -4.83 -7.77
C ARG A 51 0.43 -5.57 -6.82
N CYS A 52 0.24 -6.88 -6.68
CA CYS A 52 1.06 -7.72 -5.79
C CYS A 52 2.56 -7.73 -6.13
N ASN A 53 2.93 -7.42 -7.37
CA ASN A 53 4.31 -7.35 -7.85
C ASN A 53 4.84 -5.91 -8.00
N SER A 54 4.06 -4.90 -7.61
CA SER A 54 4.54 -3.52 -7.63
C SER A 54 5.56 -3.30 -6.51
N PRO A 55 6.59 -2.45 -6.73
CA PRO A 55 7.66 -2.19 -5.77
C PRO A 55 7.19 -1.20 -4.68
N ILE A 56 6.08 -1.51 -4.02
CA ILE A 56 5.40 -0.62 -3.08
C ILE A 56 5.42 -1.27 -1.71
N ALA A 57 5.88 -0.52 -0.71
CA ALA A 57 5.83 -0.89 0.69
C ALA A 57 5.08 0.18 1.48
N GLY A 58 4.43 -0.22 2.57
CA GLY A 58 3.85 0.72 3.50
C GLY A 58 3.43 0.05 4.80
N PHE A 59 3.31 0.88 5.82
CA PHE A 59 2.94 0.47 7.16
C PHE A 59 2.13 1.59 7.81
N ALA A 60 0.85 1.30 8.05
CA ALA A 60 -0.02 2.14 8.83
C ALA A 60 0.00 1.69 10.30
N ARG A 61 -0.11 2.65 11.21
CA ARG A 61 -0.21 2.36 12.64
C ARG A 61 -1.11 3.35 13.36
N VAL A 62 -2.04 2.83 14.13
CA VAL A 62 -2.82 3.59 15.12
C VAL A 62 -1.98 3.76 16.39
N ALA A 63 -1.80 5.01 16.81
CA ALA A 63 -1.16 5.35 18.07
C ALA A 63 -2.14 5.16 19.25
N ARG A 64 -1.62 5.08 20.49
CA ARG A 64 -2.45 4.95 21.70
C ARG A 64 -3.47 6.08 21.88
N GLU A 65 -3.15 7.27 21.38
CA GLU A 65 -4.02 8.46 21.37
C GLU A 65 -5.05 8.46 20.22
N GLY A 66 -5.10 7.38 19.43
CA GLY A 66 -6.06 7.17 18.34
C GLY A 66 -5.60 7.71 16.99
N ALA A 67 -4.60 8.58 16.94
CA ALA A 67 -4.07 9.13 15.69
C ALA A 67 -3.53 8.03 14.77
N LEU A 68 -3.81 8.12 13.47
CA LEU A 68 -3.34 7.17 12.47
C LEU A 68 -2.12 7.74 11.75
N SER A 69 -1.06 6.93 11.62
CA SER A 69 0.13 7.25 10.85
C SER A 69 0.29 6.29 9.68
N LEU A 70 0.83 6.74 8.55
CA LEU A 70 1.14 5.89 7.41
C LEU A 70 2.48 6.29 6.83
N ARG A 71 3.42 5.33 6.80
CA ARG A 71 4.71 5.45 6.10
C ARG A 71 4.68 4.59 4.86
N ALA A 72 5.16 5.11 3.74
CA ALA A 72 5.18 4.39 2.47
C ALA A 72 6.48 4.62 1.69
N CYS A 73 6.86 3.62 0.90
CA CYS A 73 8.01 3.65 0.01
C CYS A 73 7.64 3.11 -1.38
N VAL A 74 8.21 3.69 -2.43
CA VAL A 74 8.21 3.12 -3.79
C VAL A 74 9.65 2.98 -4.26
N PHE A 75 10.00 1.79 -4.75
CA PHE A 75 11.36 1.46 -5.16
C PHE A 75 11.47 1.38 -6.69
N SER A 76 12.63 1.75 -7.20
CA SER A 76 13.05 1.41 -8.57
C SER A 76 13.33 -0.09 -8.70
N ALA A 77 13.26 -0.62 -9.92
CA ALA A 77 13.52 -2.04 -10.21
C ALA A 77 14.92 -2.51 -9.77
N ASP A 78 15.92 -1.63 -9.83
CA ASP A 78 17.29 -1.91 -9.40
C ASP A 78 17.56 -1.56 -7.93
N GLY A 79 16.55 -1.04 -7.22
CA GLY A 79 16.61 -0.67 -5.81
C GLY A 79 17.44 0.58 -5.50
N LYS A 80 17.97 1.31 -6.50
CA LYS A 80 18.84 2.48 -6.26
C LYS A 80 18.08 3.75 -5.92
N THR A 81 16.88 3.90 -6.48
CA THR A 81 15.96 4.99 -6.18
C THR A 81 14.87 4.50 -5.24
N ILE A 82 14.63 5.29 -4.18
CA ILE A 82 13.57 5.08 -3.18
C ILE A 82 12.83 6.40 -3.00
N LEU A 83 11.54 6.41 -3.28
CA LEU A 83 10.64 7.52 -2.96
C LEU A 83 9.94 7.21 -1.64
N GLN A 84 9.79 8.21 -0.77
CA GLN A 84 9.22 8.02 0.55
C GLN A 84 8.22 9.12 0.89
N ALA A 85 7.17 8.73 1.61
CA ALA A 85 6.21 9.65 2.20
C ALA A 85 5.78 9.13 3.57
N HIS A 86 5.48 10.05 4.49
CA HIS A 86 5.02 9.73 5.83
C HIS A 86 4.13 10.85 6.34
N GLU A 87 2.90 10.51 6.70
CA GLU A 87 1.90 11.46 7.18
C GLU A 87 1.16 10.89 8.40
N ARG A 88 0.48 11.79 9.12
CA ARG A 88 -0.40 11.46 10.25
C ARG A 88 -1.73 12.16 10.04
N ALA A 89 -2.81 11.51 10.48
CA ALA A 89 -4.16 12.05 10.40
C ALA A 89 -4.97 11.68 11.64
N GLU A 90 -6.08 12.39 11.79
CA GLU A 90 -7.09 12.14 12.83
C GLU A 90 -7.70 10.72 12.69
N PRO A 91 -8.26 10.16 13.77
CA PRO A 91 -8.61 8.73 13.84
C PRO A 91 -9.53 8.21 12.72
N HIS A 92 -10.37 9.06 12.16
CA HIS A 92 -11.43 8.72 11.19
C HIS A 92 -11.04 8.93 9.72
N ALA A 93 -9.81 9.38 9.45
CA ALA A 93 -9.37 9.80 8.12
C ALA A 93 -8.53 8.74 7.38
N ALA A 94 -8.80 7.44 7.59
CA ALA A 94 -7.94 6.37 7.05
C ALA A 94 -7.79 6.38 5.52
N LYS A 95 -8.91 6.52 4.81
CA LYS A 95 -8.89 6.62 3.33
C LYS A 95 -8.17 7.90 2.88
N ASP A 96 -8.47 9.03 3.51
CA ASP A 96 -7.87 10.32 3.15
C ASP A 96 -6.35 10.33 3.38
N LEU A 97 -5.89 9.72 4.48
CA LEU A 97 -4.47 9.53 4.76
C LEU A 97 -3.78 8.69 3.68
N GLY A 98 -4.38 7.55 3.31
CA GLY A 98 -3.86 6.71 2.22
C GLY A 98 -3.81 7.45 0.90
N ALA A 99 -4.83 8.26 0.60
CA ALA A 99 -4.89 9.07 -0.61
C ALA A 99 -3.83 10.19 -0.63
N SER A 100 -3.65 10.88 0.50
CA SER A 100 -2.67 11.96 0.65
C SER A 100 -1.24 11.46 0.46
N VAL A 101 -0.88 10.37 1.16
CA VAL A 101 0.44 9.73 1.03
C VAL A 101 0.68 9.23 -0.40
N GLY A 102 -0.34 8.63 -1.03
CA GLY A 102 -0.26 8.21 -2.43
C GLY A 102 -0.03 9.37 -3.39
N ALA A 103 -0.77 10.48 -3.21
CA ALA A 103 -0.58 11.69 -3.99
C ALA A 103 0.81 12.32 -3.78
N ALA A 104 1.34 12.28 -2.55
CA ALA A 104 2.69 12.75 -2.25
C ALA A 104 3.76 11.94 -2.99
N LEU A 105 3.60 10.61 -3.07
CA LEU A 105 4.50 9.75 -3.83
C LEU A 105 4.37 9.96 -5.35
N LEU A 106 3.15 10.17 -5.86
CA LEU A 106 2.94 10.47 -7.28
C LEU A 106 3.61 11.79 -7.68
N ARG A 107 3.54 12.83 -6.84
CA ARG A 107 4.27 14.11 -7.05
C ARG A 107 5.79 13.93 -7.09
N GLN A 108 6.32 12.89 -6.47
CA GLN A 108 7.75 12.54 -6.51
C GLN A 108 8.13 11.67 -7.73
N GLY A 109 7.18 11.31 -8.60
CA GLY A 109 7.46 10.46 -9.77
C GLY A 109 7.27 8.96 -9.52
N ALA A 110 6.51 8.54 -8.51
CA ALA A 110 6.28 7.13 -8.23
C ALA A 110 5.69 6.33 -9.40
N ARG A 111 4.92 6.99 -10.29
CA ARG A 111 4.35 6.35 -11.49
C ARG A 111 5.43 5.75 -12.38
N ASP A 112 6.51 6.50 -12.62
CA ASP A 112 7.59 6.06 -13.51
C ASP A 112 8.31 4.82 -12.98
N LEU A 113 8.50 4.74 -11.65
CA LEU A 113 9.11 3.57 -11.01
C LEU A 113 8.22 2.33 -11.04
N ILE A 114 6.91 2.51 -10.87
CA ILE A 114 5.93 1.42 -10.89
C ILE A 114 5.80 0.85 -12.31
N ASP A 115 5.69 1.73 -13.31
CA ASP A 115 5.47 1.32 -14.71
C ASP A 115 6.74 0.70 -15.32
N GLY A 116 7.93 1.15 -14.88
CA GLY A 116 9.21 0.59 -15.31
C GLY A 116 9.44 -0.89 -14.97
N ILE A 117 8.61 -1.49 -14.10
CA ILE A 117 8.65 -2.93 -13.76
C ILE A 117 7.60 -3.72 -14.56
N GLY A 118 6.49 -3.07 -14.96
CA GLY A 118 5.42 -3.69 -15.74
C GLY A 118 5.78 -3.92 -17.21
N CYS A 119 6.67 -3.09 -17.77
CA CYS A 119 7.28 -3.34 -19.07
C CYS A 119 8.53 -4.20 -18.87
N GLY A 120 8.35 -5.52 -18.96
CA GLY A 120 9.45 -6.48 -18.87
C GLY A 120 10.66 -6.02 -19.68
N GLN A 121 11.84 -6.17 -19.06
CA GLN A 121 13.11 -6.02 -19.72
C GLN A 121 13.17 -6.94 -20.94
N SER A 122 12.81 -6.43 -22.11
CA SER A 122 13.41 -6.84 -23.37
C SER A 122 14.78 -6.17 -23.50
N LEU A 123 15.66 -6.44 -22.55
CA LEU A 123 17.11 -6.35 -22.75
C LEU A 123 17.63 -7.77 -22.90
N SER A 124 17.18 -8.39 -24.00
CA SER A 124 17.90 -9.49 -24.62
C SER A 124 19.29 -8.95 -24.98
N GLY A 125 20.30 -9.45 -24.27
CA GLY A 125 21.64 -9.46 -24.78
C GLY A 125 21.63 -10.11 -26.17
N ARG A 126 21.90 -9.30 -27.20
CA ARG A 126 22.46 -9.78 -28.45
C ARG A 126 23.82 -9.13 -28.64
N GLY A 127 24.80 -9.70 -27.96
CA GLY A 127 26.17 -9.70 -28.46
C GLY A 127 26.29 -10.73 -29.59
N GLN A 128 26.78 -10.23 -30.74
CA GLN A 128 27.65 -10.89 -31.72
C GLN A 128 27.19 -12.17 -32.45
N SER A 129 26.97 -12.01 -33.77
CA SER A 129 27.59 -12.87 -34.79
C SER A 129 27.68 -12.14 -36.13
N ARG A 130 28.89 -11.68 -36.47
CA ARG A 130 29.42 -11.55 -37.83
C ARG A 130 30.91 -11.86 -37.75
#